data_AF-A0A957IIB1-F1
#
_entry.id   AF-A0A957IIB1-F1
#
_cell.length_a   1.000
_cell.length_b   1.000
_cell.length_c   1.000
_cell.angle_alpha   90.00
_cell.angle_beta   90.00
_cell.angle_gamma   90.00
#
_symmetry.space_group_name_H-M   'P 1'
#
loop_
_entity.id
_entity.type
_entity.pdbx_description
1 polymer ?
#
loop_
_entity_poly.entity_id
_entity_poly.type
_entity_poly.pdbx_seq_one_letter_code
_entity_poly.pdbx_strand_id
1 'polypeptide(L)'
;MNTNTKQLLYWLPRVLSIAFALFISIFALDVFGEGYSFWETLVALFMHLIPTFIIVAVLLIAWRWERVGAALFLALALYYIYLTDAQWLIIPIPLIIVSVLFLVSWRVTLKPR
;
A
#
# COMPACT_ATOMS: atom_id res chain seq x y z
N MET A 1 -4.90 -26.54 6.91
CA MET A 1 -5.70 -25.29 6.83
C MET A 1 -6.98 -25.58 6.07
N ASN A 2 -8.11 -25.18 6.63
CA ASN A 2 -9.39 -25.25 5.92
C ASN A 2 -9.42 -24.21 4.77
N THR A 3 -10.43 -24.32 3.91
CA THR A 3 -10.63 -23.45 2.75
C THR A 3 -10.79 -21.97 3.14
N ASN A 4 -11.51 -21.70 4.22
CA ASN A 4 -11.76 -20.35 4.73
C ASN A 4 -10.46 -19.64 5.12
N THR A 5 -9.54 -20.30 5.83
CA THR A 5 -8.25 -19.70 6.20
C THR A 5 -7.40 -19.40 4.96
N LYS A 6 -7.43 -20.26 3.93
CA LYS A 6 -6.69 -19.99 2.67
C LYS A 6 -7.27 -18.78 1.93
N GLN A 7 -8.60 -18.68 1.86
CA GLN A 7 -9.28 -17.52 1.26
C GLN A 7 -8.99 -16.23 2.03
N LEU A 8 -9.00 -16.30 3.37
CA LEU A 8 -8.67 -15.15 4.22
C LEU A 8 -7.24 -14.68 3.97
N LEU A 9 -6.24 -15.58 3.98
CA LEU A 9 -4.86 -15.20 3.73
C LEU A 9 -4.62 -14.63 2.33
N TYR A 10 -5.40 -15.07 1.34
CA TYR A 10 -5.35 -14.51 -0.01
C TYR A 10 -5.91 -13.08 -0.04
N TRP A 11 -7.12 -12.85 0.49
CA TRP A 11 -7.82 -11.58 0.38
C TRP A 11 -7.36 -10.51 1.38
N LEU A 12 -6.98 -10.90 2.60
CA LEU A 12 -6.60 -9.98 3.67
C LEU A 12 -5.52 -8.96 3.25
N PRO A 13 -4.36 -9.34 2.69
CA PRO A 13 -3.36 -8.37 2.24
C PRO A 13 -3.88 -7.40 1.18
N ARG A 14 -4.78 -7.83 0.28
CA ARG A 14 -5.35 -6.94 -0.76
C ARG A 14 -6.30 -5.93 -0.15
N VAL A 15 -7.23 -6.39 0.68
CA VAL A 15 -8.21 -5.51 1.33
C VAL A 15 -7.50 -4.47 2.18
N LEU A 16 -6.48 -4.88 2.95
CA LEU A 16 -5.69 -3.95 3.75
C LEU A 16 -4.87 -2.98 2.89
N SER A 17 -4.32 -3.42 1.76
CA SER A 17 -3.61 -2.52 0.82
C SER A 17 -4.54 -1.49 0.20
N ILE A 18 -5.77 -1.89 -0.18
CA ILE A 18 -6.79 -0.99 -0.70
C ILE A 18 -7.18 0.02 0.38
N ALA A 19 -7.47 -0.46 1.59
CA ALA A 19 -7.80 0.41 2.72
C ALA A 19 -6.67 1.40 3.03
N PHE A 20 -5.41 0.95 2.96
CA PHE A 20 -4.25 1.81 3.16
C PHE A 20 -4.08 2.85 2.04
N ALA A 21 -4.26 2.47 0.78
CA ALA A 21 -4.23 3.41 -0.35
C ALA A 21 -5.31 4.49 -0.21
N LEU A 22 -6.53 4.09 0.19
CA LEU A 22 -7.62 5.02 0.47
C LEU A 22 -7.29 5.95 1.65
N PHE A 23 -6.75 5.40 2.74
CA PHE A 23 -6.29 6.21 3.88
C PHE A 23 -5.26 7.26 3.47
N ILE A 24 -4.22 6.87 2.71
CA ILE A 24 -3.21 7.81 2.21
C ILE A 24 -3.83 8.86 1.26
N SER A 25 -4.83 8.49 0.46
CA SER A 25 -5.47 9.42 -0.47
C SER A 25 -6.25 10.55 0.22
N ILE A 26 -6.70 10.34 1.47
CA ILE A 26 -7.42 11.39 2.23
C ILE A 26 -6.49 12.57 2.51
N PHE A 27 -5.19 12.34 2.70
CA PHE A 27 -4.23 13.41 2.92
C PHE A 27 -4.11 14.34 1.71
N ALA A 28 -4.37 13.84 0.49
CA ALA A 28 -4.34 14.67 -0.71
C ALA A 28 -5.50 15.67 -0.81
N LEU A 29 -6.51 15.57 0.07
CA LEU A 29 -7.63 16.51 0.12
C LEU A 29 -7.26 17.84 0.79
N ASP A 30 -6.08 17.96 1.40
CA ASP A 30 -5.60 19.20 2.01
C ASP A 30 -5.41 20.35 0.99
N VAL A 31 -5.23 20.03 -0.29
CA VAL A 31 -5.16 21.02 -1.38
C VAL A 31 -6.44 21.83 -1.55
N PHE A 32 -7.58 21.32 -1.06
CA PHE A 32 -8.85 22.04 -1.12
C PHE A 32 -8.93 23.07 0.00
N GLY A 33 -8.96 24.35 -0.37
CA GLY A 33 -9.01 25.48 0.59
C GLY A 33 -7.80 26.39 0.55
N GLU A 34 -6.76 26.02 -0.21
CA GLU A 34 -5.50 26.78 -0.38
C GLU A 34 -5.62 28.01 -1.31
N GLY A 35 -6.81 28.32 -1.82
CA GLY A 35 -7.04 29.50 -2.68
C GLY A 35 -6.54 29.37 -4.13
N TYR A 36 -6.16 28.17 -4.56
CA TYR A 36 -5.77 27.88 -5.94
C TYR A 36 -6.93 28.06 -6.94
N SER A 37 -6.60 28.40 -8.18
CA SER A 37 -7.54 28.28 -9.30
C SER A 37 -7.87 26.81 -9.58
N PHE A 38 -8.88 26.58 -10.43
CA PHE A 38 -9.33 25.21 -10.76
C PHE A 38 -8.19 24.33 -11.30
N TRP A 39 -7.40 24.84 -12.25
CA TRP A 39 -6.32 24.07 -12.87
C TRP A 39 -5.15 23.82 -11.92
N GLU A 40 -4.82 24.82 -11.09
CA GLU A 40 -3.80 24.67 -10.04
C GLU A 40 -4.21 23.63 -9.01
N THR A 41 -5.47 23.65 -8.56
CA THR A 41 -6.04 22.65 -7.63
C THR A 41 -5.96 21.26 -8.24
N LEU A 42 -6.32 21.10 -9.52
CA LEU A 42 -6.29 19.82 -10.20
C LEU A 42 -4.86 19.25 -10.24
N VAL A 43 -3.89 20.07 -10.64
CA VAL A 43 -2.47 19.64 -10.68
C VAL A 43 -1.94 19.34 -9.28
N ALA A 44 -2.24 20.18 -8.29
CA ALA A 44 -1.87 19.97 -6.89
C ALA A 44 -2.43 18.65 -6.36
N LEU A 45 -3.71 18.35 -6.60
CA LEU A 45 -4.35 17.11 -6.19
C LEU A 45 -3.65 15.88 -6.78
N PHE A 46 -3.36 15.88 -8.08
CA PHE A 46 -2.65 14.77 -8.73
C PHE A 46 -1.22 14.59 -8.18
N MET A 47 -0.53 15.68 -7.84
CA MET A 47 0.78 15.61 -7.17
C MET A 47 0.68 15.02 -5.76
N HIS A 48 -0.32 15.41 -4.97
CA HIS A 48 -0.52 14.87 -3.62
C HIS A 48 -1.00 13.41 -3.62
N LEU A 49 -1.59 12.93 -4.72
CA LEU A 49 -1.95 11.53 -4.91
C LEU A 49 -0.79 10.63 -5.37
N ILE A 50 0.40 11.17 -5.67
CA ILE A 50 1.58 10.37 -6.07
C ILE A 50 1.87 9.22 -5.07
N PRO A 51 1.90 9.44 -3.73
CA PRO A 51 2.08 8.36 -2.77
C PRO A 51 1.02 7.26 -2.89
N THR A 52 -0.24 7.63 -3.07
CA THR A 52 -1.35 6.68 -3.30
C THR A 52 -1.14 5.89 -4.58
N PHE A 53 -0.76 6.54 -5.70
CA PHE A 53 -0.53 5.85 -6.97
C PHE A 53 0.62 4.85 -6.90
N ILE A 54 1.68 5.14 -6.14
CA ILE A 54 2.77 4.20 -5.89
C ILE A 54 2.25 2.95 -5.16
N ILE A 55 1.44 3.12 -4.11
CA ILE A 55 0.84 2.01 -3.36
C ILE A 55 -0.07 1.16 -4.27
N VAL A 56 -0.91 1.82 -5.08
CA VAL A 56 -1.81 1.14 -6.03
C VAL A 56 -1.01 0.36 -7.08
N ALA A 57 0.05 0.94 -7.64
CA ALA A 57 0.92 0.26 -8.60
C ALA A 57 1.57 -0.98 -8.00
N VAL A 58 2.10 -0.87 -6.77
CA VAL A 58 2.67 -2.01 -6.05
C VAL A 58 1.60 -3.08 -5.78
N LEU A 59 0.39 -2.69 -5.38
CA LEU A 59 -0.73 -3.61 -5.18
C LEU A 59 -1.12 -4.35 -6.47
N LEU A 60 -1.18 -3.67 -7.62
CA LEU A 60 -1.48 -4.30 -8.91
C LEU A 60 -0.43 -5.37 -9.27
N ILE A 61 0.86 -5.07 -9.05
CA ILE A 61 1.95 -6.02 -9.24
C ILE A 61 1.82 -7.19 -8.25
N ALA A 62 1.57 -6.89 -6.97
CA ALA A 62 1.41 -7.87 -5.89
C ALA A 62 0.23 -8.82 -6.12
N TRP A 63 -0.80 -8.36 -6.84
CA TRP A 63 -1.99 -9.16 -7.13
C TRP A 63 -1.67 -10.41 -7.95
N ARG A 64 -0.74 -10.30 -8.92
CA ARG A 64 -0.29 -11.41 -9.76
C ARG A 64 0.96 -12.11 -9.21
N TRP A 65 1.84 -11.36 -8.55
CA TRP A 65 3.12 -11.84 -8.03
C TRP A 65 3.31 -11.47 -6.56
N GLU A 66 2.71 -12.26 -5.67
CA GLU A 66 2.69 -12.01 -4.23
C GLU A 66 4.08 -11.85 -3.59
N ARG A 67 5.08 -12.63 -4.03
CA ARG A 67 6.49 -12.48 -3.59
C ARG A 67 7.05 -11.09 -3.87
N VAL A 68 6.82 -10.64 -5.10
CA VAL A 68 7.30 -9.35 -5.60
C VAL A 68 6.57 -8.24 -4.85
N GLY A 69 5.26 -8.40 -4.64
CA GLY A 69 4.46 -7.53 -3.79
C GLY A 69 5.02 -7.38 -2.38
N ALA A 70 5.33 -8.49 -1.71
CA ALA A 70 5.93 -8.45 -0.37
C ALA A 70 7.26 -7.68 -0.34
N ALA A 71 8.14 -7.92 -1.32
CA ALA A 71 9.40 -7.21 -1.45
C ALA A 71 9.22 -5.71 -1.71
N LEU A 72 8.29 -5.34 -2.60
CA LEU A 72 8.01 -3.94 -2.94
C LEU A 72 7.39 -3.18 -1.77
N PHE A 73 6.40 -3.76 -1.07
CA PHE A 73 5.83 -3.14 0.14
C PHE A 73 6.87 -2.98 1.25
N LEU A 74 7.76 -3.95 1.44
CA LEU A 74 8.87 -3.82 2.39
C LEU A 74 9.84 -2.71 1.97
N ALA A 75 10.20 -2.67 0.68
CA ALA A 75 11.07 -1.64 0.15
C ALA A 75 10.49 -0.23 0.35
N LEU A 76 9.18 -0.04 0.13
CA LEU A 76 8.50 1.22 0.41
C LEU A 76 8.56 1.59 1.91
N ALA A 77 8.34 0.62 2.80
CA ALA A 77 8.43 0.86 4.23
C ALA A 77 9.84 1.29 4.67
N LEU A 78 10.87 0.57 4.19
CA LEU A 78 12.26 0.88 4.49
C LEU A 78 12.70 2.21 3.89
N TYR A 79 12.27 2.51 2.67
CA TYR A 79 12.52 3.80 2.02
C TYR A 79 11.91 4.94 2.82
N TYR A 80 10.67 4.80 3.30
CA TYR A 80 10.04 5.80 4.15
C TYR A 80 10.79 5.99 5.48
N ILE A 81 11.19 4.88 6.14
CA ILE A 81 11.95 4.93 7.39
C ILE A 81 13.27 5.67 7.19
N TYR A 82 13.97 5.39 6.08
CA TYR A 82 15.21 6.07 5.71
C TYR A 82 15.00 7.58 5.47
N LEU A 83 13.95 7.96 4.74
CA LEU A 83 13.67 9.38 4.46
C LEU A 83 13.28 10.19 5.71
N THR A 84 12.76 9.52 6.74
CA THR A 84 12.23 10.18 7.94
C THR A 84 13.10 9.96 9.17
N ASP A 85 14.30 9.38 9.01
CA ASP A 85 15.19 8.99 10.12
C ASP A 85 14.44 8.23 11.23
N ALA A 86 13.50 7.36 10.84
CA ALA A 86 12.64 6.57 11.71
C ALA A 86 11.74 7.36 12.69
N GLN A 87 11.52 8.67 12.49
CA GLN A 87 10.73 9.50 13.41
C GLN A 87 9.23 9.15 13.42
N TRP A 88 8.67 8.76 12.26
CA TRP A 88 7.22 8.60 12.08
C TRP A 88 6.83 7.20 11.62
N LEU A 89 6.83 6.23 12.54
CA LEU A 89 6.59 4.82 12.21
C LEU A 89 5.14 4.47 11.84
N ILE A 90 4.20 5.40 12.01
CA ILE A 90 2.77 5.16 11.75
C ILE A 90 2.45 4.81 10.27
N ILE A 91 3.23 5.33 9.32
CA ILE A 91 3.10 5.05 7.89
C ILE A 91 3.80 3.73 7.48
N PRO A 92 5.06 3.45 7.87
CA PRO A 92 5.74 2.23 7.45
C PRO A 92 5.23 0.98 8.16
N ILE A 93 4.64 1.07 9.36
CA ILE A 93 4.11 -0.10 10.07
C ILE A 93 3.02 -0.83 9.25
N PRO A 94 1.95 -0.17 8.76
CA PRO A 94 0.97 -0.80 7.88
C PRO A 94 1.59 -1.45 6.63
N LEU A 95 2.58 -0.80 6.01
CA LEU A 95 3.30 -1.33 4.85
C LEU A 95 4.06 -2.63 5.19
N ILE A 96 4.71 -2.69 6.35
CA ILE A 96 5.39 -3.90 6.85
C ILE A 96 4.37 -5.01 7.12
N ILE A 97 3.23 -4.71 7.75
CA ILE A 97 2.16 -5.68 8.02
C ILE A 97 1.67 -6.28 6.69
N VAL A 98 1.35 -5.43 5.71
CA VAL A 98 0.91 -5.87 4.38
C VAL A 98 1.99 -6.69 3.68
N SER A 99 3.27 -6.30 3.77
CA SER A 99 4.39 -7.07 3.22
C SER A 99 4.46 -8.48 3.80
N VAL A 100 4.39 -8.62 5.14
CA VAL A 100 4.38 -9.92 5.81
C VAL A 100 3.17 -10.76 5.37
N LEU A 101 1.99 -10.15 5.26
CA LEU A 101 0.78 -10.84 4.81
C LEU A 101 0.89 -11.34 3.36
N PHE A 102 1.45 -10.55 2.44
CA PHE A 102 1.73 -11.00 1.07
C PHE A 102 2.76 -12.14 1.05
N LEU A 103 3.77 -12.09 1.92
CA LEU A 103 4.77 -13.16 2.03
C LEU A 103 4.15 -14.46 2.57
N VAL A 104 3.23 -14.37 3.52
CA VAL A 104 2.50 -15.52 4.07
C VAL A 104 1.51 -16.09 3.05
N SER A 105 0.71 -15.24 2.39
CA SER A 105 -0.18 -15.63 1.29
C SER A 105 0.60 -16.36 0.20
N TRP A 106 1.73 -15.75 -0.18
CA TRP A 106 2.95 -16.34 -0.69
C TRP A 106 3.06 -17.87 -0.58
N ARG A 107 3.53 -18.23 0.62
CA ARG A 107 3.91 -19.58 1.00
C ARG A 107 2.72 -20.54 1.00
N VAL A 108 1.51 -20.04 1.24
CA VAL A 108 0.29 -20.86 1.30
C VAL A 108 -0.23 -21.18 -0.10
N THR A 109 -0.23 -20.21 -1.01
CA THR A 109 -0.66 -20.38 -2.41
C THR A 109 0.31 -21.26 -3.22
N LEU A 110 1.57 -21.37 -2.77
CA LEU A 110 2.58 -22.24 -3.39
C LEU A 110 2.36 -23.73 -3.25
N LYS A 111 1.61 -24.19 -2.24
CA LYS A 111 1.34 -25.62 -2.13
C LYS A 111 0.42 -26.00 -3.30
N PRO A 112 0.83 -26.92 -4.20
CA PRO A 112 -0.02 -27.36 -5.29
C PRO A 112 -1.36 -27.82 -4.71
N ARG A 113 -2.45 -27.41 -5.38
CA ARG A 113 -3.82 -27.80 -5.02
C ARG A 113 -3.98 -29.31 -5.10
#